data_AF-A2CHE4-F1
#
_entry.id   AF-A2CHE4-F1
#
_cell.length_a   1.000
_cell.length_b   1.000
_cell.length_c   1.000
_cell.angle_alpha   90.00
_cell.angle_beta   90.00
_cell.angle_gamma   90.00
#
_symmetry.space_group_name_H-M   'P 1'
#
loop_
_entity.id
_entity.type
_entity.pdbx_description
1 polymer ?
#
loop_
_entity_poly.entity_id
_entity_poly.type
_entity_poly.pdbx_seq_one_letter_code
_entity_poly.pdbx_strand_id
1 'polypeptide(L)'
;AEGTIYLALLKMNYKESYTHEITASDSEGTNLNSNDSNIPVINTGIVKSRALLPSATSRIPEAVIINLSDYHIKLLEKRYEINGEKAYYLSENFLICHTNIPPKKKLNILTRVINNISNKYDGADLKTKMDTKSALQKEYVDRKSFDVEEIGNKLFGKSPEKKSEFDEKMEQYDLQYDNFTVTNENTVKKLEKQFMVTDSGIEISIPMETYNKLANFEVQTDVTGKSTIIIRNIDNLVLK
;
A
#
# COMPACT_ATOMS: atom_id res chain seq x y z
N ALA A 1 -5.84 -32.37 -1.01
CA ALA A 1 -5.45 -30.97 -0.82
C ALA A 1 -5.87 -30.58 0.58
N GLU A 2 -4.92 -30.29 1.48
CA GLU A 2 -5.24 -29.77 2.80
C GLU A 2 -5.78 -28.34 2.64
N GLY A 3 -6.99 -28.10 3.13
CA GLY A 3 -7.58 -26.76 3.12
C GLY A 3 -6.91 -25.88 4.18
N THR A 4 -6.53 -24.67 3.82
CA THR A 4 -6.02 -23.68 4.78
C THR A 4 -7.19 -23.14 5.62
N ILE A 5 -7.06 -23.21 6.96
CA ILE A 5 -8.08 -22.74 7.89
C ILE A 5 -7.83 -21.26 8.22
N TYR A 6 -8.89 -20.46 8.20
CA TYR A 6 -8.85 -19.03 8.54
C TYR A 6 -9.82 -18.70 9.68
N LEU A 7 -9.40 -17.82 10.58
CA LEU A 7 -10.25 -17.19 11.60
C LEU A 7 -10.66 -15.79 11.13
N ALA A 8 -11.97 -15.52 11.09
CA ALA A 8 -12.50 -14.20 10.73
C ALA A 8 -13.12 -13.52 11.96
N LEU A 9 -12.69 -12.29 12.25
CA LEU A 9 -13.27 -11.41 13.27
C LEU A 9 -13.95 -10.23 12.56
N LEU A 10 -15.25 -10.07 12.78
CA LEU A 10 -16.05 -9.05 12.09
C LEU A 10 -16.62 -8.06 13.13
N LYS A 11 -16.19 -6.80 13.07
CA LYS A 11 -16.72 -5.77 13.96
C LYS A 11 -18.01 -5.19 13.40
N MET A 12 -19.12 -5.80 13.79
CA MET A 12 -20.47 -5.38 13.44
C MET A 12 -20.98 -4.36 14.45
N ASN A 13 -20.84 -3.07 14.12
CA ASN A 13 -21.37 -2.01 14.98
C ASN A 13 -22.91 -2.10 15.01
N TYR A 14 -23.49 -2.04 16.21
CA TYR A 14 -24.94 -1.96 16.35
C TYR A 14 -25.49 -0.70 15.69
N LYS A 15 -26.70 -0.84 15.14
CA LYS A 15 -27.45 0.27 14.55
C LYS A 15 -28.74 0.49 15.29
N GLU A 16 -29.12 1.75 15.40
CA GLU A 16 -30.46 2.11 15.84
C GLU A 16 -31.43 1.89 14.68
N SER A 17 -32.52 1.15 14.94
CA SER A 17 -33.64 1.02 14.01
C SER A 17 -34.93 0.82 14.78
N TYR A 18 -36.05 0.87 14.07
CA TYR A 18 -37.36 0.62 14.62
C TYR A 18 -37.76 -0.84 14.36
N THR A 19 -38.25 -1.51 15.40
CA THR A 19 -38.77 -2.88 15.32
C THR A 19 -40.23 -2.90 15.75
N HIS A 20 -40.99 -3.84 15.20
CA HIS A 20 -42.35 -4.10 15.66
C HIS A 20 -42.28 -4.85 16.99
N GLU A 21 -42.97 -4.31 17.98
CA GLU A 21 -43.23 -4.99 19.24
C GLU A 21 -44.70 -5.42 19.26
N ILE A 22 -44.95 -6.69 19.50
CA ILE A 22 -46.30 -7.24 19.60
C ILE A 22 -46.52 -7.59 21.05
N THR A 23 -47.47 -6.90 21.68
CA THR A 23 -47.94 -7.23 23.04
C THR A 23 -49.35 -7.79 22.94
N ALA A 24 -49.53 -9.00 23.46
CA ALA A 24 -50.85 -9.58 23.66
C ALA A 24 -51.27 -9.26 25.10
N SER A 25 -52.41 -8.62 25.26
CA SER A 25 -53.02 -8.38 26.56
C SER A 25 -54.27 -9.24 26.70
N ASP A 26 -54.35 -10.00 27.80
CA ASP A 26 -55.51 -10.86 28.13
C ASP A 26 -56.74 -10.07 28.61
N SER A 27 -56.69 -8.73 28.52
CA SER A 27 -57.82 -7.87 28.83
C SER A 27 -59.00 -8.19 27.92
N GLU A 28 -60.12 -8.59 28.52
CA GLU A 28 -61.42 -8.76 27.86
C GLU A 28 -61.74 -7.52 27.02
N GLY A 29 -61.57 -7.62 25.71
CA GLY A 29 -62.04 -6.61 24.79
C GLY A 29 -63.57 -6.58 24.89
N THR A 30 -64.14 -5.45 25.34
CA THR A 30 -65.57 -5.20 25.23
C THR A 30 -65.94 -5.03 23.75
N ASN A 31 -66.00 -6.15 23.01
CA ASN A 31 -66.69 -6.21 21.74
C ASN A 31 -68.19 -6.25 22.06
N LEU A 32 -68.89 -5.12 21.90
CA LEU A 32 -70.33 -4.99 22.17
C LEU A 32 -71.23 -5.89 21.29
N ASN A 33 -70.70 -6.83 20.48
CA ASN A 33 -71.49 -7.62 19.52
C ASN A 33 -71.00 -9.08 19.28
N SER A 34 -70.31 -9.74 20.22
CA SER A 34 -69.99 -11.16 20.06
C SER A 34 -69.80 -11.90 21.39
N ASN A 35 -70.56 -12.97 21.61
CA ASN A 35 -70.56 -13.85 22.80
C ASN A 35 -69.31 -14.76 22.92
N ASP A 36 -68.14 -14.32 22.44
CA ASP A 36 -66.91 -15.13 22.49
C ASP A 36 -65.83 -14.36 23.26
N SER A 37 -65.87 -14.51 24.59
CA SER A 37 -65.12 -13.69 25.56
C SER A 37 -63.70 -14.19 25.83
N ASN A 38 -62.97 -14.66 24.80
CA ASN A 38 -61.57 -15.09 24.92
C ASN A 38 -60.72 -14.76 23.67
N ILE A 39 -60.91 -13.59 23.05
CA ILE A 39 -60.03 -13.13 21.97
C ILE A 39 -58.96 -12.19 22.54
N PRO A 40 -57.67 -12.56 22.54
CA PRO A 40 -56.60 -11.69 23.05
C PRO A 40 -56.49 -10.43 22.21
N VAL A 41 -56.40 -9.27 22.88
CA VAL A 41 -56.16 -7.99 22.20
C VAL A 41 -54.68 -7.93 21.83
N ILE A 42 -54.40 -7.90 20.53
CA ILE A 42 -53.04 -7.80 19.99
C ILE A 42 -52.73 -6.32 19.72
N ASN A 43 -51.81 -5.76 20.49
CA ASN A 43 -51.29 -4.41 20.28
C ASN A 43 -49.97 -4.48 19.53
N THR A 44 -49.86 -3.75 18.42
CA THR A 44 -48.62 -3.62 17.65
C THR A 44 -48.03 -2.23 17.83
N GLY A 45 -46.89 -2.14 18.51
CA GLY A 45 -46.12 -0.91 18.69
C GLY A 45 -44.90 -0.87 17.76
N ILE A 46 -44.40 0.34 17.52
CA ILE A 46 -43.09 0.55 16.88
C ILE A 46 -42.14 1.04 17.97
N VAL A 47 -41.10 0.27 18.26
CA VAL A 47 -40.12 0.58 19.31
C VAL A 47 -38.75 0.82 18.70
N LYS A 48 -38.04 1.84 19.20
CA LYS A 48 -36.66 2.12 18.80
C LYS A 48 -35.71 1.16 19.52
N SER A 49 -35.12 0.22 18.78
CA SER A 49 -34.06 -0.66 19.27
C SER A 49 -32.68 -0.09 18.92
N ARG A 50 -31.74 -0.15 19.87
CA ARG A 50 -30.39 0.43 19.73
C ARG A 50 -29.29 -0.61 19.54
N ALA A 51 -29.63 -1.90 19.61
CA ALA A 51 -28.67 -3.01 19.60
C ALA A 51 -28.91 -3.97 18.43
N LEU A 52 -29.39 -3.47 17.28
CA LEU A 52 -29.63 -4.31 16.12
C LEU A 52 -28.36 -4.49 15.32
N LEU A 53 -28.11 -5.72 14.88
CA LEU A 53 -27.02 -6.00 13.95
C LEU A 53 -27.27 -5.29 12.61
N PRO A 54 -26.20 -4.92 11.88
CA PRO A 54 -26.32 -4.39 10.54
C PRO A 54 -27.06 -5.35 9.59
N SER A 55 -27.72 -4.81 8.56
CA SER A 55 -28.32 -5.64 7.50
C SER A 55 -27.25 -6.48 6.78
N ALA A 56 -27.63 -7.65 6.27
CA ALA A 56 -26.72 -8.53 5.53
C ALA A 56 -26.09 -7.87 4.28
N THR A 57 -26.74 -6.85 3.74
CA THR A 57 -26.26 -6.06 2.59
C THR A 57 -25.28 -4.95 2.97
N SER A 58 -25.16 -4.62 4.26
CA SER A 58 -24.32 -3.52 4.70
C SER A 58 -22.84 -3.92 4.74
N ARG A 59 -21.98 -3.06 4.21
CA ARG A 59 -20.53 -3.29 4.24
C ARG A 59 -20.02 -3.21 5.67
N ILE A 60 -19.23 -4.21 6.05
CA ILE A 60 -18.55 -4.24 7.33
C ILE A 60 -17.37 -3.24 7.25
N PRO A 61 -17.31 -2.22 8.13
CA PRO A 61 -16.28 -1.19 8.05
C PRO A 61 -14.92 -1.69 8.57
N GLU A 62 -14.92 -2.70 9.44
CA GLU A 62 -13.75 -3.18 10.16
C GLU A 62 -13.79 -4.71 10.31
N ALA A 63 -12.74 -5.39 9.88
CA ALA A 63 -12.66 -6.85 9.86
C ALA A 63 -11.20 -7.34 9.90
N VAL A 64 -11.01 -8.53 10.47
CA VAL A 64 -9.72 -9.22 10.56
C VAL A 64 -9.90 -10.62 10.00
N ILE A 65 -9.00 -11.06 9.13
CA ILE A 65 -8.91 -12.46 8.69
C ILE A 65 -7.50 -12.96 8.99
N ILE A 66 -7.40 -14.02 9.77
CA ILE A 66 -6.14 -14.59 10.25
C ILE A 66 -5.99 -15.97 9.64
N ASN A 67 -4.89 -16.23 8.93
CA ASN A 67 -4.52 -17.58 8.51
C ASN A 67 -4.03 -18.36 9.73
N LEU A 68 -4.68 -19.47 10.09
CA LEU A 68 -4.29 -20.25 11.27
C LEU A 68 -3.05 -21.12 11.05
N SER A 69 -2.54 -21.20 9.83
CA SER A 69 -1.33 -21.98 9.50
C SER A 69 -0.05 -21.16 9.68
N ASP A 70 -0.07 -19.89 9.26
CA ASP A 70 1.12 -19.01 9.24
C ASP A 70 0.89 -17.67 9.97
N TYR A 71 -0.28 -17.48 10.59
CA TYR A 71 -0.69 -16.28 11.32
C TYR A 71 -0.67 -14.97 10.51
N HIS A 72 -0.62 -15.03 9.17
CA HIS A 72 -0.77 -13.82 8.36
C HIS A 72 -2.17 -13.20 8.52
N ILE A 73 -2.19 -11.90 8.73
CA ILE A 73 -3.40 -11.12 8.98
C ILE A 73 -3.75 -10.27 7.76
N LYS A 74 -4.99 -10.37 7.29
CA LYS A 74 -5.60 -9.39 6.38
C LYS A 74 -6.53 -8.51 7.21
N LEU A 75 -6.27 -7.21 7.20
CA LEU A 75 -6.93 -6.25 8.06
C LEU A 75 -7.68 -5.19 7.24
N LEU A 76 -8.92 -4.94 7.62
CA LEU A 76 -9.73 -3.79 7.21
C LEU A 76 -10.01 -2.99 8.48
N GLU A 77 -9.53 -1.75 8.55
CA GLU A 77 -9.66 -0.92 9.74
C GLU A 77 -9.84 0.57 9.40
N LYS A 78 -10.34 1.33 10.38
CA LYS A 78 -10.54 2.78 10.29
C LYS A 78 -9.73 3.47 11.38
N ARG A 79 -9.25 4.68 11.10
CA ARG A 79 -8.62 5.54 12.11
C ARG A 79 -9.69 6.15 13.02
N TYR A 80 -9.43 6.11 14.31
CA TYR A 80 -10.25 6.74 15.35
C TYR A 80 -9.41 7.75 16.12
N GLU A 81 -10.07 8.77 16.64
CA GLU A 81 -9.45 9.71 17.56
C GLU A 81 -9.48 9.10 18.97
N ILE A 82 -8.30 8.79 19.50
CA ILE A 82 -8.10 8.22 20.84
C ILE A 82 -7.17 9.20 21.57
N ASN A 83 -7.65 9.78 22.66
CA ASN A 83 -6.88 10.75 23.45
C ASN A 83 -6.35 11.96 22.64
N GLY A 84 -7.09 12.39 21.61
CA GLY A 84 -6.72 13.51 20.74
C GLY A 84 -5.80 13.14 19.56
N GLU A 85 -5.36 11.89 19.44
CA GLU A 85 -4.54 11.41 18.32
C GLU A 85 -5.31 10.41 17.46
N LYS A 86 -5.07 10.47 16.13
CA LYS A 86 -5.67 9.52 15.18
C LYS A 86 -4.87 8.22 15.15
N ALA A 87 -5.37 7.19 15.80
CA ALA A 87 -4.72 5.89 15.90
C ALA A 87 -5.55 4.76 15.27
N TYR A 88 -4.90 3.63 15.01
CA TYR A 88 -5.53 2.43 14.49
C TYR A 88 -5.88 1.46 15.62
N TYR A 89 -7.06 1.63 16.23
CA TYR A 89 -7.48 0.85 17.41
C TYR A 89 -7.41 -0.68 17.19
N LEU A 90 -7.84 -1.18 16.04
CA LEU A 90 -8.01 -2.62 15.82
C LEU A 90 -6.67 -3.34 15.69
N SER A 91 -5.73 -2.79 14.90
CA SER A 91 -4.36 -3.34 14.83
C SER A 91 -3.57 -3.05 16.10
N GLU A 92 -3.44 -1.78 16.48
CA GLU A 92 -2.46 -1.33 17.49
C GLU A 92 -2.89 -1.71 18.92
N ASN A 93 -4.17 -1.52 19.26
CA ASN A 93 -4.63 -1.70 20.65
C ASN A 93 -5.28 -3.08 20.89
N PHE A 94 -6.04 -3.60 19.92
CA PHE A 94 -6.79 -4.85 20.10
C PHE A 94 -5.96 -6.09 19.70
N LEU A 95 -5.41 -6.10 18.49
CA LEU A 95 -4.57 -7.21 18.01
C LEU A 95 -3.12 -7.10 18.47
N ILE A 96 -2.69 -5.91 18.90
CA ILE A 96 -1.30 -5.59 19.26
C ILE A 96 -0.35 -6.00 18.12
N CYS A 97 -0.77 -5.73 16.88
CA CYS A 97 -0.02 -6.08 15.68
C CYS A 97 0.36 -4.81 14.91
N HIS A 98 1.60 -4.76 14.43
CA HIS A 98 2.06 -3.68 13.58
C HIS A 98 2.04 -4.15 12.13
N THR A 99 1.42 -3.37 11.24
CA THR A 99 1.43 -3.70 9.82
C THR A 99 2.82 -3.47 9.26
N ASN A 100 3.39 -4.47 8.60
CA ASN A 100 4.61 -4.27 7.85
C ASN A 100 4.35 -3.30 6.69
N ILE A 101 5.33 -2.46 6.36
CA ILE A 101 5.20 -1.48 5.27
C ILE A 101 4.94 -2.26 3.97
N PRO A 102 3.88 -1.94 3.20
CA PRO A 102 3.60 -2.63 1.94
C PRO A 102 4.81 -2.61 1.00
N PRO A 103 5.12 -3.69 0.25
CA PRO A 103 6.29 -3.75 -0.63
C PRO A 103 6.41 -2.58 -1.62
N LYS A 104 5.28 -2.08 -2.13
CA LYS A 104 5.24 -0.88 -2.98
C LYS A 104 5.71 0.38 -2.24
N LYS A 105 5.31 0.54 -0.97
CA LYS A 105 5.77 1.66 -0.13
C LYS A 105 7.25 1.50 0.21
N LYS A 106 7.71 0.28 0.53
CA LYS A 106 9.14 -0.02 0.76
C LYS A 106 10.00 0.39 -0.44
N LEU A 107 9.61 -0.02 -1.66
CA LEU A 107 10.31 0.39 -2.88
C LEU A 107 10.31 1.90 -3.09
N ASN A 108 9.19 2.58 -2.80
CA ASN A 108 9.11 4.04 -2.93
C ASN A 108 10.04 4.74 -1.93
N ILE A 109 10.11 4.26 -0.69
CA ILE A 109 11.02 4.78 0.34
C ILE A 109 12.46 4.56 -0.09
N LEU A 110 12.81 3.34 -0.50
CA LEU A 110 14.12 2.98 -1.02
C LEU A 110 14.55 3.92 -2.16
N THR A 111 13.71 4.03 -3.19
CA THR A 111 13.97 4.90 -4.35
C THR A 111 14.12 6.37 -3.95
N ARG A 112 13.32 6.85 -3.00
CA ARG A 112 13.37 8.23 -2.52
C ARG A 112 14.66 8.53 -1.77
N VAL A 113 15.07 7.65 -0.85
CA VAL A 113 16.30 7.84 -0.06
C VAL A 113 17.52 7.83 -0.98
N ILE A 114 17.60 6.87 -1.91
CA ILE A 114 18.70 6.82 -2.87
C ILE A 114 18.77 8.12 -3.67
N ASN A 115 17.64 8.58 -4.23
CA ASN A 115 17.60 9.83 -4.99
C ASN A 115 18.00 11.04 -4.14
N ASN A 116 17.59 11.09 -2.87
CA ASN A 116 17.96 12.19 -1.97
C ASN A 116 19.46 12.25 -1.71
N ILE A 117 20.09 11.11 -1.45
CA ILE A 117 21.54 11.00 -1.24
C ILE A 117 22.28 11.35 -2.53
N SER A 118 21.88 10.78 -3.67
CA SER A 118 22.47 11.13 -4.97
C SER A 118 22.36 12.63 -5.24
N ASN A 119 21.20 13.25 -5.03
CA ASN A 119 21.03 14.69 -5.25
C ASN A 119 21.89 15.54 -4.30
N LYS A 120 22.10 15.10 -3.06
CA LYS A 120 22.87 15.82 -2.04
C LYS A 120 24.37 15.80 -2.32
N TYR A 121 24.91 14.65 -2.72
CA TYR A 121 26.36 14.48 -2.90
C TYR A 121 26.83 14.61 -4.34
N ASP A 122 26.07 14.10 -5.30
CA ASP A 122 26.43 14.09 -6.72
C ASP A 122 25.75 15.23 -7.50
N GLY A 123 24.97 16.06 -6.80
CA GLY A 123 24.10 17.05 -7.41
C GLY A 123 22.94 16.40 -8.17
N ALA A 124 22.17 17.22 -8.88
CA ALA A 124 21.04 16.76 -9.68
C ALA A 124 21.46 16.11 -11.02
N ASP A 125 22.64 15.48 -11.07
CA ASP A 125 23.19 14.93 -12.31
C ASP A 125 22.30 13.80 -12.86
N LEU A 126 21.93 13.93 -14.13
CA LEU A 126 21.01 13.03 -14.81
C LEU A 126 21.61 11.62 -14.90
N LYS A 127 22.92 11.53 -15.10
CA LYS A 127 23.64 10.26 -15.22
C LYS A 127 23.53 9.43 -13.93
N THR A 128 23.78 10.02 -12.76
CA THR A 128 23.69 9.34 -11.46
C THR A 128 22.30 8.77 -11.19
N LYS A 129 21.23 9.49 -11.59
CA LYS A 129 19.84 9.01 -11.46
C LYS A 129 19.56 7.82 -12.38
N MET A 130 20.10 7.84 -13.60
CA MET A 130 19.97 6.73 -14.54
C MET A 130 20.76 5.50 -14.07
N ASP A 131 22.01 5.68 -13.65
CA ASP A 131 22.87 4.62 -13.08
C ASP A 131 22.18 3.94 -11.88
N THR A 132 21.61 4.75 -10.97
CA THR A 132 20.84 4.26 -9.83
C THR A 132 19.64 3.40 -10.23
N LYS A 133 18.82 3.92 -11.16
CA LYS A 133 17.61 3.25 -11.59
C LYS A 133 17.92 1.96 -12.34
N SER A 134 18.99 1.97 -13.14
CA SER A 134 19.56 0.80 -13.79
C SER A 134 19.94 -0.28 -12.78
N ALA A 135 20.65 0.08 -11.71
CA ALA A 135 21.05 -0.87 -10.67
C ALA A 135 19.83 -1.52 -9.99
N LEU A 136 18.82 -0.73 -9.63
CA LEU A 136 17.57 -1.23 -9.05
C LEU A 136 16.81 -2.16 -10.01
N GLN A 137 16.75 -1.81 -11.29
CA GLN A 137 16.12 -2.65 -12.32
C GLN A 137 16.85 -3.98 -12.47
N LYS A 138 18.19 -3.97 -12.47
CA LYS A 138 19.01 -5.17 -12.58
C LYS A 138 18.80 -6.13 -11.41
N GLU A 139 18.81 -5.63 -10.17
CA GLU A 139 18.51 -6.46 -8.99
C GLU A 139 17.14 -7.13 -9.09
N TYR A 140 16.13 -6.37 -9.53
CA TYR A 140 14.79 -6.93 -9.69
C TYR A 140 14.72 -8.01 -10.79
N VAL A 141 15.40 -7.81 -11.92
CA VAL A 141 15.43 -8.80 -13.01
C VAL A 141 16.13 -10.08 -12.58
N ASP A 142 17.26 -9.96 -11.87
CA ASP A 142 18.09 -11.09 -11.47
C ASP A 142 17.46 -11.91 -10.33
N ARG A 143 16.88 -11.24 -9.33
CA ARG A 143 16.44 -11.89 -8.07
C ARG A 143 14.93 -11.91 -7.85
N LYS A 144 14.18 -11.08 -8.57
CA LYS A 144 12.77 -10.75 -8.31
C LYS A 144 12.49 -10.19 -6.91
N SER A 145 13.53 -9.84 -6.15
CA SER A 145 13.44 -9.24 -4.83
C SER A 145 14.39 -8.05 -4.72
N PHE A 146 14.15 -7.20 -3.72
CA PHE A 146 15.00 -6.08 -3.37
C PHE A 146 15.63 -6.35 -2.01
N ASP A 147 16.95 -6.47 -1.99
CA ASP A 147 17.76 -6.57 -0.79
C ASP A 147 18.35 -5.19 -0.48
N VAL A 148 17.87 -4.55 0.58
CA VAL A 148 18.20 -3.15 0.88
C VAL A 148 19.69 -2.99 1.19
N GLU A 149 20.27 -3.93 1.92
CA GLU A 149 21.69 -3.90 2.30
C GLU A 149 22.59 -4.05 1.07
N GLU A 150 22.30 -5.05 0.22
CA GLU A 150 23.09 -5.28 -0.99
C GLU A 150 23.00 -4.12 -1.99
N ILE A 151 21.80 -3.55 -2.15
CA ILE A 151 21.59 -2.36 -2.99
C ILE A 151 22.41 -1.18 -2.46
N GLY A 152 22.38 -0.95 -1.14
CA GLY A 152 23.17 0.10 -0.49
C GLY A 152 24.67 -0.10 -0.71
N ASN A 153 25.17 -1.33 -0.55
CA ASN A 153 26.57 -1.67 -0.78
C ASN A 153 27.00 -1.47 -2.24
N LYS A 154 26.15 -1.85 -3.20
CA LYS A 154 26.44 -1.73 -4.63
C LYS A 154 26.45 -0.28 -5.11
N LEU A 155 25.54 0.55 -4.61
CA LEU A 155 25.41 1.95 -5.00
C LEU A 155 26.42 2.85 -4.26
N PHE A 156 26.60 2.63 -2.96
CA PHE A 156 27.31 3.55 -2.08
C PHE A 156 28.54 2.95 -1.40
N GLY A 157 28.84 1.66 -1.57
CA GLY A 157 29.95 0.99 -0.88
C GLY A 157 31.34 1.57 -1.18
N LYS A 158 31.50 2.33 -2.27
CA LYS A 158 32.74 3.07 -2.58
C LYS A 158 32.88 4.39 -1.81
N SER A 159 31.81 4.86 -1.17
CA SER A 159 31.74 6.13 -0.45
C SER A 159 31.18 5.91 0.96
N PRO A 160 32.04 5.79 1.98
CA PRO A 160 31.63 5.51 3.36
C PRO A 160 30.59 6.50 3.89
N GLU A 161 30.73 7.78 3.54
CA GLU A 161 29.80 8.86 3.93
C GLU A 161 28.39 8.62 3.39
N LYS A 162 28.26 8.35 2.07
CA LYS A 162 26.96 8.07 1.44
C LYS A 162 26.33 6.79 1.98
N LYS A 163 27.15 5.76 2.23
CA LYS A 163 26.68 4.49 2.77
C LYS A 163 26.14 4.66 4.19
N SER A 164 26.85 5.40 5.05
CA SER A 164 26.40 5.67 6.41
C SER A 164 25.07 6.44 6.42
N GLU A 165 24.91 7.46 5.58
CA GLU A 165 23.63 8.20 5.50
C GLU A 165 22.50 7.33 4.94
N PHE A 166 22.79 6.46 3.96
CA PHE A 166 21.81 5.50 3.45
C PHE A 166 21.32 4.56 4.56
N ASP A 167 22.26 4.00 5.33
CA ASP A 167 21.98 3.07 6.42
C ASP A 167 21.14 3.70 7.52
N GLU A 168 21.54 4.88 7.98
CA GLU A 168 20.80 5.64 9.00
C GLU A 168 19.37 5.95 8.53
N LYS A 169 19.20 6.32 7.25
CA LYS A 169 17.89 6.61 6.68
C LYS A 169 17.04 5.36 6.52
N MET A 170 17.61 4.21 6.16
CA MET A 170 16.88 2.95 6.06
C MET A 170 16.49 2.40 7.43
N GLU A 171 17.36 2.57 8.43
CA GLU A 171 17.08 2.20 9.82
C GLU A 171 15.91 3.00 10.40
N GLN A 172 15.81 4.30 10.10
CA GLN A 172 14.65 5.14 10.48
C GLN A 172 13.30 4.62 9.96
N TYR A 173 13.29 3.73 8.96
CA TYR A 173 12.09 3.10 8.41
C TYR A 173 11.99 1.60 8.74
N ASP A 174 12.89 1.05 9.56
CA ASP A 174 13.03 -0.38 9.82
C ASP A 174 13.26 -1.22 8.55
N LEU A 175 13.99 -0.67 7.57
CA LEU A 175 14.21 -1.30 6.26
C LEU A 175 15.66 -1.73 5.99
N GLN A 176 16.62 -1.41 6.87
CA GLN A 176 18.06 -1.58 6.60
C GLN A 176 18.46 -2.99 6.13
N TYR A 177 17.91 -4.02 6.76
CA TYR A 177 18.17 -5.43 6.44
C TYR A 177 16.95 -6.13 5.83
N ASP A 178 15.99 -5.35 5.32
CA ASP A 178 14.75 -5.89 4.80
C ASP A 178 14.95 -6.45 3.38
N ASN A 179 14.31 -7.59 3.12
CA ASN A 179 14.27 -8.22 1.81
C ASN A 179 12.81 -8.42 1.40
N PHE A 180 12.42 -7.81 0.27
CA PHE A 180 11.02 -7.82 -0.16
C PHE A 180 10.85 -7.99 -1.66
N THR A 181 9.75 -8.63 -2.05
CA THR A 181 9.36 -8.82 -3.45
C THR A 181 8.17 -7.95 -3.81
N VAL A 182 8.23 -7.31 -4.97
CA VAL A 182 7.10 -6.55 -5.53
C VAL A 182 6.39 -7.42 -6.57
N THR A 183 5.17 -7.87 -6.24
CA THR A 183 4.33 -8.71 -7.11
C THR A 183 3.58 -7.91 -8.18
N ASN A 184 3.46 -6.58 -8.02
CA ASN A 184 2.72 -5.75 -8.94
C ASN A 184 3.60 -5.30 -10.12
N GLU A 185 3.33 -5.85 -11.31
CA GLU A 185 4.05 -5.54 -12.56
C GLU A 185 4.09 -4.04 -12.88
N ASN A 186 3.03 -3.27 -12.62
CA ASN A 186 3.01 -1.83 -12.94
C ASN A 186 4.01 -1.03 -12.11
N THR A 187 4.39 -1.54 -10.93
CA THR A 187 5.40 -0.90 -10.09
C THR A 187 6.79 -1.14 -10.66
N VAL A 188 7.02 -2.33 -11.20
CA VAL A 188 8.27 -2.74 -11.87
C VAL A 188 8.44 -2.03 -13.21
N LYS A 189 7.35 -1.88 -13.99
CA LYS A 189 7.36 -1.15 -15.28
C LYS A 189 7.91 0.27 -15.17
N LYS A 190 7.81 0.90 -13.99
CA LYS A 190 8.42 2.22 -13.75
C LYS A 190 9.95 2.18 -13.71
N LEU A 191 10.53 1.04 -13.32
CA LEU A 191 11.97 0.80 -13.36
C LEU A 191 12.45 0.45 -14.78
N GLU A 192 11.60 -0.16 -15.61
CA GLU A 192 11.97 -0.58 -16.97
C GLU A 192 12.27 0.57 -17.93
N LYS A 193 11.64 1.75 -17.76
CA LYS A 193 11.81 2.89 -18.66
C LYS A 193 12.08 4.17 -17.91
N GLN A 194 13.03 4.97 -18.39
CA GLN A 194 13.24 6.34 -17.96
C GLN A 194 12.58 7.29 -18.96
N PHE A 195 11.68 8.14 -18.47
CA PHE A 195 11.10 9.24 -19.24
C PHE A 195 11.82 10.52 -18.87
N MET A 196 12.20 11.29 -19.88
CA MET A 196 12.86 12.59 -19.74
C MET A 196 12.13 13.57 -20.66
N VAL A 197 11.98 14.80 -20.19
CA VAL A 197 11.39 15.89 -20.97
C VAL A 197 12.39 17.03 -20.95
N THR A 198 12.79 17.51 -22.12
CA THR A 198 13.68 18.67 -22.24
C THR A 198 12.91 19.97 -21.98
N ASP A 199 13.62 21.06 -21.77
CA ASP A 199 13.07 22.42 -21.70
C ASP A 199 12.30 22.81 -22.97
N SER A 200 12.71 22.30 -24.13
CA SER A 200 12.03 22.45 -25.42
C SER A 200 10.81 21.54 -25.61
N GLY A 201 10.46 20.72 -24.61
CA GLY A 201 9.31 19.81 -24.65
C GLY A 201 9.54 18.51 -25.42
N ILE A 202 10.80 18.16 -25.73
CA ILE A 202 11.13 16.87 -26.36
C ILE A 202 11.03 15.77 -25.31
N GLU A 203 10.17 14.80 -25.57
CA GLU A 203 10.02 13.63 -24.72
C GLU A 203 10.93 12.50 -25.19
N ILE A 204 11.78 12.00 -24.29
CA ILE A 204 12.71 10.91 -24.55
C ILE A 204 12.37 9.77 -23.58
N SER A 205 12.03 8.60 -24.13
CA SER A 205 11.80 7.38 -23.34
C SER A 205 12.90 6.36 -23.61
N ILE A 206 13.63 5.98 -22.57
CA ILE A 206 14.78 5.08 -22.66
C ILE A 206 14.49 3.81 -21.86
N PRO A 207 14.41 2.63 -22.52
CA PRO A 207 14.41 1.36 -21.82
C PRO A 207 15.72 1.16 -21.06
N MET A 208 15.65 0.80 -19.77
CA MET A 208 16.85 0.54 -18.95
C MET A 208 17.64 -0.67 -19.44
N GLU A 209 16.99 -1.63 -20.13
CA GLU A 209 17.73 -2.70 -20.80
C GLU A 209 18.68 -2.17 -21.89
N THR A 210 18.25 -1.17 -22.67
CA THR A 210 19.09 -0.50 -23.67
C THR A 210 20.19 0.32 -23.01
N TYR A 211 19.90 1.00 -21.91
CA TYR A 211 20.89 1.75 -21.14
C TYR A 211 22.00 0.84 -20.58
N ASN A 212 21.62 -0.34 -20.07
CA ASN A 212 22.56 -1.32 -19.49
C ASN A 212 23.46 -1.97 -20.56
N LYS A 213 23.00 -2.02 -21.81
CA LYS A 213 23.77 -2.48 -22.99
C LYS A 213 24.67 -1.33 -23.47
N LEU A 214 25.67 -1.06 -22.65
CA LEU A 214 26.68 0.02 -22.55
C LEU A 214 27.43 0.52 -23.82
N ALA A 215 26.86 0.55 -25.02
CA ALA A 215 27.57 1.13 -26.19
C ALA A 215 26.88 2.33 -26.86
N ASN A 216 25.59 2.57 -26.57
CA ASN A 216 24.75 3.39 -27.43
C ASN A 216 24.21 4.66 -26.78
N PHE A 217 24.48 4.91 -25.50
CA PHE A 217 23.89 6.05 -24.79
C PHE A 217 24.84 6.66 -23.77
N GLU A 218 25.12 7.96 -23.90
CA GLU A 218 25.92 8.74 -22.97
C GLU A 218 25.21 10.04 -22.59
N VAL A 219 25.32 10.42 -21.33
CA VAL A 219 24.91 11.74 -20.82
C VAL A 219 26.16 12.43 -20.31
N GLN A 220 26.42 13.62 -20.85
CA GLN A 220 27.52 14.47 -20.43
C GLN A 220 26.95 15.77 -19.90
N THR A 221 27.26 16.13 -18.66
CA THR A 221 26.85 17.41 -18.06
C THR A 221 28.06 18.33 -18.04
N ASP A 222 27.94 19.51 -18.64
CA ASP A 222 29.02 20.50 -18.67
C ASP A 222 29.12 21.31 -17.36
N VAL A 223 30.19 22.09 -17.23
CA VAL A 223 30.42 22.98 -16.07
C VAL A 223 29.36 24.09 -15.93
N THR A 224 28.57 24.33 -16.97
CA THR A 224 27.45 25.29 -16.97
C THR A 224 26.11 24.66 -16.56
N GLY A 225 26.10 23.34 -16.33
CA GLY A 225 24.92 22.57 -15.95
C GLY A 225 24.06 22.13 -17.15
N LYS A 226 24.50 22.35 -18.39
CA LYS A 226 23.79 21.83 -19.57
C LYS A 226 24.14 20.37 -19.80
N SER A 227 23.11 19.55 -19.97
CA SER A 227 23.28 18.13 -20.29
C SER A 227 23.22 17.91 -21.80
N THR A 228 24.23 17.24 -22.34
CA THR A 228 24.27 16.72 -23.71
C THR A 228 23.96 15.22 -23.67
N ILE A 229 22.96 14.81 -24.44
CA ILE A 229 22.58 13.40 -24.60
C ILE A 229 23.12 12.91 -25.94
N ILE A 230 23.94 11.86 -25.92
CA ILE A 230 24.54 11.26 -27.12
C ILE A 230 24.00 9.85 -27.29
N ILE A 231 23.33 9.60 -28.42
CA ILE A 231 22.84 8.27 -28.81
C ILE A 231 23.69 7.79 -29.99
N ARG A 232 24.34 6.64 -29.85
CA ARG A 232 25.22 6.03 -30.86
C ARG A 232 24.65 4.73 -31.39
N ASN A 233 25.15 4.28 -32.55
CA ASN A 233 24.83 3.00 -33.19
C ASN A 233 23.33 2.84 -33.49
N ILE A 234 22.75 3.81 -34.19
CA ILE A 234 21.36 3.75 -34.68
C ILE A 234 21.38 3.25 -36.13
N ASP A 235 20.94 2.01 -36.35
CA ASP A 235 20.89 1.40 -37.69
C ASP A 235 19.72 1.92 -38.54
N ASN A 236 18.56 2.13 -37.90
CA ASN A 236 17.33 2.58 -38.56
C ASN A 236 16.55 3.52 -37.63
N LEU A 237 15.97 4.56 -38.21
CA LEU A 237 15.11 5.52 -37.51
C LEU A 237 13.75 5.55 -38.19
N VAL A 238 12.68 5.28 -37.43
CA VAL A 238 11.31 5.21 -37.95
C VAL A 238 10.47 6.24 -37.21
N LEU A 239 9.71 7.04 -37.97
CA LEU A 239 8.72 7.96 -37.41
C LEU A 239 7.51 7.14 -36.95
N LYS A 240 7.06 7.37 -35.72
CA LYS A 240 5.93 6.67 -35.12
C LYS A 240 4.69 7.56 -35.07
#